data_AF-A0A7X9IHI4-F1
#
_entry.id   AF-A0A7X9IHI4-F1
#
_cell.length_a   1.000
_cell.length_b   1.000
_cell.length_c   1.000
_cell.angle_alpha   90.00
_cell.angle_beta   90.00
_cell.angle_gamma   90.00
#
_symmetry.space_group_name_H-M   'P 1'
#
loop_
_entity.id
_entity.type
_entity.pdbx_description
1 polymer ?
#
loop_
_entity_poly.entity_id
_entity_poly.type
_entity_poly.pdbx_seq_one_letter_code
_entity_poly.pdbx_strand_id
1 'polypeptide(L)'
;MAVLKRRIDEICSREVVGIAPGELASSAIEIMRARNISSILALENDFPVGIFTERSVVRIAANKGLDFTGQRLADVMSSPVLSVTGDTFIHEALSLMAHSKIRHLVVVDEAGRAAGMLTQSNLIEHLGHDPFMEVKRIDQIMSRIVVTVPQDFPFSRALGEMADKSLSCLVVTKDDIPTGILTERDVLRMAGGGMSATGLTVAQVMQHPVLTIEATASVAKAAALMRERGVRRLVVINRHRRIQGLATQSNVVKALESNYIQTLKEVIRDKEVELMAAYRNLREKTVYLDSILRSAMDMGIVAANIDFCINYYNPAAERLLGLPAREAVGKHIWEVHQNAEVPLDRLSRGFQAIHKNMAHTFCIERKGIDGFRHVEAQVSGIRDEQDRLSGYVLMLRDVTERIKAEEIIRHMAYHDPLTDL
;
A
#
# COMPACT_ATOMS: atom_id res chain seq x y z
N MET A 1 -10.31 2.23 8.12
CA MET A 1 -9.40 1.98 6.97
C MET A 1 -9.53 2.96 5.82
N ALA A 2 -10.72 3.26 5.29
CA ALA A 2 -10.87 4.24 4.21
C ALA A 2 -10.22 5.60 4.55
N VAL A 3 -10.31 6.01 5.82
CA VAL A 3 -9.78 7.30 6.29
C VAL A 3 -8.25 7.40 6.18
N LEU A 4 -7.49 6.33 6.43
CA LEU A 4 -6.01 6.35 6.36
C LEU A 4 -5.48 6.35 4.92
N LYS A 5 -6.34 6.05 3.94
CA LYS A 5 -6.07 6.16 2.50
C LYS A 5 -6.48 7.51 1.91
N ARG A 6 -6.99 8.43 2.73
CA ARG A 6 -7.23 9.82 2.33
C ARG A 6 -5.92 10.57 2.23
N ARG A 7 -5.95 11.70 1.53
CA ARG A 7 -4.81 12.58 1.34
C ARG A 7 -4.69 13.56 2.50
N ILE A 8 -3.48 14.04 2.75
CA ILE A 8 -3.24 14.96 3.87
C ILE A 8 -3.78 16.37 3.62
N ASP A 9 -3.99 16.78 2.36
CA ASP A 9 -4.60 18.06 1.98
C ASP A 9 -6.04 18.24 2.50
N GLU A 10 -6.70 17.13 2.82
CA GLU A 10 -8.03 17.08 3.41
C GLU A 10 -8.04 17.44 4.91
N ILE A 11 -6.89 17.37 5.59
CA ILE A 11 -6.81 17.51 7.06
C ILE A 11 -5.71 18.47 7.53
N CYS A 12 -4.79 18.89 6.65
CA CYS A 12 -3.72 19.81 7.01
C CYS A 12 -4.24 21.24 7.19
N SER A 13 -3.52 22.04 7.99
CA SER A 13 -3.77 23.48 8.04
C SER A 13 -3.24 24.12 6.77
N ARG A 14 -4.09 24.88 6.06
CA ARG A 14 -3.70 25.66 4.88
C ARG A 14 -3.01 26.98 5.23
N GLU A 15 -3.23 27.48 6.44
CA GLU A 15 -2.55 28.69 6.89
C GLU A 15 -1.08 28.35 7.19
N VAL A 16 -0.19 28.94 6.41
CA VAL A 16 1.25 28.88 6.62
C VAL A 16 1.66 30.11 7.42
N VAL A 17 2.25 29.88 8.59
CA VAL A 17 2.84 30.95 9.41
C VAL A 17 4.36 30.80 9.35
N GLY A 18 5.02 31.81 8.80
CA GLY A 18 6.47 31.84 8.69
C GLY A 18 7.02 33.27 8.68
N ILE A 19 8.31 33.39 8.94
CA ILE A 19 9.08 34.63 8.88
C ILE A 19 10.40 34.37 8.13
N ALA A 20 11.12 35.40 7.71
CA ALA A 20 12.38 35.22 7.01
C ALA A 20 13.47 34.66 7.95
N PRO A 21 14.40 33.81 7.47
CA PRO A 21 15.47 33.24 8.32
C PRO A 21 16.37 34.30 8.97
N GLY A 22 16.49 35.47 8.34
CA GLY A 22 17.26 36.59 8.86
C GLY A 22 16.59 37.36 10.00
N GLU A 23 15.29 37.17 10.22
CA GLU A 23 14.52 37.80 11.32
C GLU A 23 14.86 37.19 12.68
N LEU A 24 14.40 37.84 13.75
CA LEU A 24 14.73 37.45 15.12
C LEU A 24 13.87 36.28 15.63
N ALA A 25 14.50 35.39 16.40
CA ALA A 25 13.83 34.29 17.09
C ALA A 25 12.81 34.79 18.14
N SER A 26 13.04 35.96 18.74
CA SER A 26 12.07 36.60 19.64
C SER A 26 10.74 36.91 18.96
N SER A 27 10.77 37.44 17.73
CA SER A 27 9.57 37.72 16.93
C SER A 27 8.81 36.43 16.61
N ALA A 28 9.55 35.35 16.27
CA ALA A 28 8.96 34.02 16.10
C ALA A 28 8.24 33.53 17.37
N ILE A 29 8.85 33.69 18.55
CA ILE A 29 8.25 33.30 19.83
C ILE A 29 6.97 34.11 20.11
N GLU A 30 6.98 35.42 19.85
CA GLU A 30 5.82 36.29 20.01
C GLU A 30 4.66 35.87 19.09
N ILE A 31 4.94 35.59 17.82
CA ILE A 31 3.94 35.08 16.86
C ILE A 31 3.38 33.74 17.33
N MET A 32 4.26 32.82 17.76
CA MET A 32 3.85 31.51 18.28
C MET A 32 2.92 31.63 19.48
N ARG A 33 3.22 32.54 20.41
CA ARG A 33 2.39 32.82 21.58
C ARG A 33 1.05 33.46 21.19
N ALA A 34 1.08 34.49 20.35
CA ALA A 34 -0.11 35.23 19.94
C ALA A 34 -1.10 34.36 19.15
N ARG A 35 -0.61 33.49 18.26
CA ARG A 35 -1.44 32.59 17.45
C ARG A 35 -1.67 31.22 18.08
N ASN A 36 -1.14 30.95 19.27
CA ASN A 36 -1.24 29.67 19.97
C ASN A 36 -0.74 28.46 19.15
N ILE A 37 0.26 28.68 18.29
CA ILE A 37 0.87 27.66 17.44
C ILE A 37 2.18 27.14 18.06
N SER A 38 2.55 25.90 17.75
CA SER A 38 3.75 25.26 18.33
C SER A 38 4.99 25.26 17.44
N SER A 39 4.87 25.84 16.26
CA SER A 39 5.98 26.01 15.32
C SER A 39 5.74 27.17 14.37
N ILE A 40 6.83 27.69 13.83
CA ILE A 40 6.87 28.69 12.77
C ILE A 40 7.87 28.24 11.70
N LEU A 41 7.56 28.51 10.43
CA LEU A 41 8.47 28.21 9.33
C LEU A 41 9.46 29.35 9.11
N ALA A 42 10.68 29.00 8.72
CA ALA A 42 11.62 29.93 8.13
C ALA A 42 11.43 29.89 6.61
N LEU A 43 11.00 31.01 6.02
CA LEU A 43 10.62 31.09 4.61
C LEU A 43 11.55 32.01 3.83
N GLU A 44 12.12 31.53 2.72
CA GLU A 44 12.81 32.36 1.73
C GLU A 44 11.97 32.39 0.47
N ASN A 45 11.35 33.53 0.13
CA ASN A 45 10.46 33.64 -1.05
C ASN A 45 9.38 32.53 -1.09
N ASP A 46 8.71 32.28 0.04
CA ASP A 46 7.73 31.20 0.25
C ASP A 46 8.28 29.76 0.28
N PHE A 47 9.58 29.55 0.04
CA PHE A 47 10.21 28.25 0.20
C PHE A 47 10.53 27.96 1.67
N PRO A 48 10.05 26.85 2.24
CA PRO A 48 10.32 26.50 3.63
C PRO A 48 11.74 25.94 3.74
N VAL A 49 12.68 26.73 4.25
CA VAL A 49 14.10 26.34 4.42
C VAL A 49 14.41 25.78 5.81
N GLY A 50 13.51 26.01 6.78
CA GLY A 50 13.65 25.53 8.14
C GLY A 50 12.38 25.64 8.97
N ILE A 51 12.42 25.08 10.17
CA ILE A 51 11.32 25.12 11.14
C ILE A 51 11.84 25.41 12.54
N PHE A 52 11.14 26.29 13.27
CA PHE A 52 11.40 26.59 14.67
C PHE A 52 10.20 26.16 15.51
N THR A 53 10.44 25.49 16.65
CA THR A 53 9.39 24.82 17.42
C THR A 53 9.50 25.11 18.92
N GLU A 54 8.45 24.80 19.68
CA GLU A 54 8.49 24.83 21.16
C GLU A 54 9.69 24.04 21.72
N ARG A 55 10.08 22.92 21.09
CA ARG A 55 11.26 22.14 21.48
C ARG A 55 12.58 22.87 21.22
N SER A 56 12.67 23.64 20.13
CA SER A 56 13.84 24.47 19.84
C SER A 56 14.06 25.49 20.96
N VAL A 57 12.98 26.12 21.44
CA VAL A 57 13.01 27.07 22.56
C VAL A 57 13.55 26.42 23.82
N VAL A 58 13.07 25.23 24.21
CA VAL A 58 13.58 24.51 25.40
C VAL A 58 15.08 24.22 25.28
N ARG A 59 15.52 23.71 24.13
CA ARG A 59 16.94 23.38 23.88
C ARG A 59 17.84 24.62 24.00
N ILE A 60 17.39 25.76 23.50
CA ILE A 60 18.16 27.00 23.55
C ILE A 60 18.13 27.56 24.97
N ALA A 61 16.96 27.54 25.61
CA ALA A 61 16.77 28.02 26.97
C ALA A 61 17.63 27.29 28.00
N ALA A 62 17.82 25.98 27.83
CA ALA A 62 18.70 25.19 28.69
C ALA A 62 20.17 25.63 28.64
N ASN A 63 20.63 26.12 27.48
CA ASN A 63 22.05 26.44 27.25
C ASN A 63 22.37 27.94 27.37
N LYS A 64 21.46 28.80 26.89
CA LYS A 64 21.65 30.26 26.75
C LYS A 64 20.70 31.08 27.63
N GLY A 65 19.79 30.42 28.36
CA GLY A 65 18.74 31.09 29.13
C GLY A 65 17.54 31.52 28.29
N LEU A 66 16.56 32.16 28.93
CA LEU A 66 15.27 32.52 28.33
C LEU A 66 15.30 33.78 27.47
N ASP A 67 16.47 34.39 27.30
CA ASP A 67 16.66 35.57 26.49
C ASP A 67 16.97 35.20 25.04
N PHE A 68 16.06 35.56 24.15
CA PHE A 68 16.14 35.32 22.70
C PHE A 68 16.43 36.60 21.92
N THR A 69 16.68 37.72 22.60
CA THR A 69 17.00 38.99 21.93
C THR A 69 18.27 38.85 21.09
N GLY A 70 18.24 39.43 19.89
CA GLY A 70 19.38 39.43 18.96
C GLY A 70 19.71 38.09 18.28
N GLN A 71 19.07 36.97 18.65
CA GLN A 71 19.28 35.69 17.98
C GLN A 71 18.49 35.63 16.67
N ARG A 72 19.15 35.32 15.55
CA ARG A 72 18.46 35.14 14.26
C ARG A 72 17.77 33.79 14.19
N LEU A 73 16.66 33.72 13.48
CA LEU A 73 15.89 32.48 13.30
C LEU A 73 16.74 31.40 12.63
N ALA A 74 17.54 31.77 11.61
CA ALA A 74 18.42 30.85 10.88
C ALA A 74 19.41 30.11 11.79
N ASP A 75 19.85 30.74 12.88
CA ASP A 75 20.86 30.17 13.80
C ASP A 75 20.25 29.15 14.77
N VAL A 76 18.92 29.16 14.91
CA VAL A 76 18.21 28.40 15.96
C VAL A 76 17.16 27.43 15.44
N MET A 77 16.77 27.57 14.17
CA MET A 77 15.85 26.68 13.48
C MET A 77 16.46 25.29 13.24
N SER A 78 15.60 24.31 12.98
CA SER A 78 16.00 23.05 12.37
C SER A 78 15.94 23.18 10.86
N SER A 79 17.02 22.80 10.18
CA SER A 79 17.15 22.82 8.72
C SER A 79 17.98 21.60 8.27
N PRO A 80 17.68 21.00 7.10
CA PRO A 80 16.51 21.25 6.26
C PRO A 80 15.21 20.81 6.94
N VAL A 81 14.09 21.46 6.59
CA VAL A 81 12.77 21.06 7.08
C VAL A 81 12.23 19.87 6.28
N LEU A 82 11.65 18.90 6.96
CA LEU A 82 10.98 17.78 6.28
C LEU A 82 9.64 18.25 5.72
N SER A 83 9.48 18.11 4.41
CA SER A 83 8.26 18.45 3.69
C SER A 83 7.73 17.28 2.87
N VAL A 84 6.45 17.35 2.53
CA VAL A 84 5.73 16.43 1.64
C VAL A 84 4.75 17.21 0.77
N THR A 85 4.26 16.59 -0.29
CA THR A 85 3.20 17.14 -1.14
C THR A 85 1.80 16.83 -0.58
N GLY A 86 0.81 17.64 -0.92
CA GLY A 86 -0.56 17.51 -0.40
C GLY A 86 -1.27 16.18 -0.75
N ASP A 87 -0.82 15.50 -1.80
CA ASP A 87 -1.32 14.21 -2.25
C ASP A 87 -0.77 13.00 -1.48
N THR A 88 0.19 13.22 -0.57
CA THR A 88 0.70 12.20 0.35
C THR A 88 -0.46 11.61 1.16
N PHE A 89 -0.47 10.29 1.36
CA PHE A 89 -1.53 9.65 2.13
C PHE A 89 -1.32 9.81 3.63
N ILE A 90 -2.43 9.82 4.39
CA ILE A 90 -2.39 9.98 5.85
C ILE A 90 -1.52 8.91 6.52
N HIS A 91 -1.58 7.65 6.08
CA HIS A 91 -0.76 6.59 6.66
C HIS A 91 0.75 6.79 6.43
N GLU A 92 1.15 7.32 5.27
CA GLU A 92 2.55 7.66 4.99
C GLU A 92 3.02 8.79 5.89
N ALA A 93 2.18 9.82 6.08
CA ALA A 93 2.46 10.91 7.00
C ALA A 93 2.55 10.45 8.46
N LEU A 94 1.70 9.52 8.90
CA LEU A 94 1.78 8.89 10.22
C LEU A 94 3.13 8.17 10.40
N SER A 95 3.54 7.36 9.41
CA SER A 95 4.82 6.66 9.43
C SER A 95 5.99 7.66 9.42
N LEU A 96 5.99 8.68 8.57
CA LEU A 96 7.05 9.71 8.55
C LEU A 96 7.17 10.41 9.91
N MET A 97 6.05 10.86 10.49
CA MET A 97 6.05 11.49 11.81
C MET A 97 6.59 10.56 12.91
N ALA A 98 6.19 9.29 12.90
CA ALA A 98 6.61 8.31 13.91
C ALA A 98 8.11 7.98 13.78
N HIS A 99 8.60 7.72 12.57
CA HIS A 99 9.98 7.31 12.32
C HIS A 99 10.97 8.47 12.48
N SER A 100 10.63 9.66 11.95
CA SER A 100 11.47 10.86 12.07
C SER A 100 11.34 11.56 13.43
N LYS A 101 10.46 11.06 14.32
CA LYS A 101 10.19 11.61 15.66
C LYS A 101 9.80 13.09 15.64
N ILE A 102 9.09 13.51 14.60
CA ILE A 102 8.61 14.88 14.41
C ILE A 102 7.11 14.97 14.69
N ARG A 103 6.63 16.18 14.97
CA ARG A 103 5.21 16.45 15.26
C ARG A 103 4.54 17.36 14.24
N HIS A 104 5.34 17.93 13.33
CA HIS A 104 4.95 18.89 12.32
C HIS A 104 5.57 18.44 11.00
N LEU A 105 4.75 18.36 9.96
CA LEU A 105 5.17 18.00 8.61
C LEU A 105 4.72 19.13 7.69
N VAL A 106 5.68 19.74 6.99
CA VAL A 106 5.39 20.86 6.10
C VAL A 106 4.78 20.32 4.82
N VAL A 107 3.70 20.93 4.35
CA VAL A 107 3.08 20.60 3.07
C VAL A 107 3.53 21.63 2.05
N VAL A 108 4.04 21.18 0.90
CA VAL A 108 4.49 22.03 -0.20
C VAL A 108 3.66 21.82 -1.47
N ASP A 109 3.61 22.85 -2.32
CA ASP A 109 3.07 22.76 -3.67
C ASP A 109 4.07 22.10 -4.65
N GLU A 110 3.66 21.95 -5.92
CA GLU A 110 4.51 21.39 -6.98
C GLU A 110 5.78 22.20 -7.23
N ALA A 111 5.76 23.51 -6.93
CA ALA A 111 6.91 24.38 -7.04
C ALA A 111 7.84 24.31 -5.82
N GLY A 112 7.46 23.59 -4.75
CA GLY A 112 8.22 23.48 -3.50
C GLY A 112 7.96 24.60 -2.50
N ARG A 113 6.97 25.46 -2.74
CA ARG A 113 6.58 26.54 -1.82
C ARG A 113 5.67 26.00 -0.72
N ALA A 114 5.71 26.60 0.45
CA ALA A 114 4.89 26.19 1.58
C ALA A 114 3.39 26.38 1.27
N ALA A 115 2.64 25.29 1.31
CA ALA A 115 1.20 25.23 1.03
C ALA A 115 0.37 24.89 2.28
N GLY A 116 1.00 24.37 3.33
CA GLY A 116 0.33 24.06 4.58
C GLY A 116 1.21 23.38 5.61
N MET A 117 0.59 22.92 6.69
CA MET A 117 1.26 22.16 7.75
C MET A 117 0.32 21.10 8.33
N LEU A 118 0.82 19.87 8.39
CA LEU A 118 0.16 18.78 9.10
C LEU A 118 0.77 18.62 10.49
N THR A 119 -0.07 18.58 11.52
CA THR A 119 0.35 18.32 12.90
C THR A 119 -0.28 17.06 13.47
N GLN A 120 0.32 16.50 14.53
CA GLN A 120 -0.31 15.40 15.28
C GLN A 120 -1.68 15.78 15.85
N SER A 121 -1.91 17.06 16.14
CA SER A 121 -3.21 17.54 16.60
C SER A 121 -4.25 17.46 15.47
N ASN A 122 -3.90 17.81 14.23
CA ASN A 122 -4.79 17.64 13.08
C ASN A 122 -5.14 16.16 12.85
N LEU A 123 -4.15 15.27 12.94
CA LEU A 123 -4.36 13.83 12.80
C LEU A 123 -5.34 13.32 13.87
N ILE A 124 -5.16 13.69 15.12
CA ILE A 124 -6.04 13.23 16.20
C ILE A 124 -7.45 13.83 16.10
N GLU A 125 -7.56 15.06 15.63
CA GLU A 125 -8.84 15.72 15.40
C GLU A 125 -9.66 14.99 14.33
N HIS A 126 -9.04 14.63 13.21
CA HIS A 126 -9.73 14.02 12.07
C HIS A 126 -9.81 12.49 12.13
N LEU A 127 -8.92 11.84 12.90
CA LEU A 127 -8.90 10.38 13.09
C LEU A 127 -9.51 9.95 14.43
N GLY A 128 -9.93 10.88 15.29
CA GLY A 128 -10.41 10.62 16.65
C GLY A 128 -11.62 9.69 16.76
N HIS A 129 -12.34 9.48 15.66
CA HIS A 129 -13.49 8.58 15.54
C HIS A 129 -13.15 7.24 14.87
N ASP A 130 -11.86 6.93 14.66
CA ASP A 130 -11.48 5.62 14.12
C ASP A 130 -11.91 4.52 15.11
N PRO A 131 -12.63 3.46 14.66
CA PRO A 131 -13.11 2.39 15.53
C PRO A 131 -12.01 1.74 16.37
N PHE A 132 -10.77 1.73 15.88
CA PHE A 132 -9.63 1.25 16.64
C PHE A 132 -9.42 2.05 17.93
N MET A 133 -9.58 3.38 17.89
CA MET A 133 -9.36 4.25 19.06
C MET A 133 -10.42 4.03 20.15
N GLU A 134 -11.62 3.59 19.79
CA GLU A 134 -12.70 3.31 20.75
C GLU A 134 -12.39 2.07 21.59
N VAL A 135 -11.84 1.03 20.95
CA VAL A 135 -11.55 -0.26 21.62
C VAL A 135 -10.18 -0.24 22.31
N LYS A 136 -9.19 0.47 21.74
CA LYS A 136 -7.83 0.50 22.27
C LYS A 136 -7.80 1.25 23.61
N ARG A 137 -7.08 0.67 24.58
CA ARG A 137 -6.93 1.26 25.93
C ARG A 137 -5.62 2.04 26.09
N ILE A 138 -5.64 3.00 27.01
CA ILE A 138 -4.50 3.87 27.30
C ILE A 138 -3.29 3.10 27.85
N ASP A 139 -3.51 2.13 28.73
CA ASP A 139 -2.43 1.29 29.28
C ASP A 139 -1.64 0.48 28.24
N GLN A 140 -2.23 0.25 27.07
CA GLN A 140 -1.59 -0.43 25.95
C GLN A 140 -0.71 0.49 25.09
N ILE A 141 -0.87 1.81 25.21
CA ILE A 141 -0.16 2.79 24.37
C ILE A 141 0.68 3.80 25.17
N MET A 142 0.39 3.97 26.46
CA MET A 142 1.04 4.96 27.32
C MET A 142 2.53 4.68 27.49
N SER A 143 3.29 5.75 27.72
CA SER A 143 4.66 5.63 28.19
C SER A 143 4.66 5.28 29.68
N ARG A 144 5.28 4.16 30.06
CA ARG A 144 5.37 3.71 31.46
C ARG A 144 6.44 4.44 32.27
N ILE A 145 7.50 4.87 31.60
CA ILE A 145 8.56 5.65 32.23
C ILE A 145 8.13 7.12 32.21
N VAL A 146 7.80 7.64 33.39
CA VAL A 146 7.42 9.04 33.59
C VAL A 146 8.52 9.71 34.41
N VAL A 147 9.08 10.78 33.87
CA VAL A 147 10.04 11.60 34.61
C VAL A 147 9.27 12.55 35.51
N THR A 148 9.52 12.44 36.82
CA THR A 148 8.86 13.22 37.85
C THR A 148 9.84 14.09 38.62
N VAL A 149 9.39 15.26 39.06
CA VAL A 149 10.15 16.19 39.89
C VAL A 149 9.30 16.68 41.08
N PRO A 150 9.91 17.06 42.21
CA PRO A 150 9.20 17.70 43.32
C PRO A 150 8.81 19.16 42.98
N GLN A 151 7.93 19.74 43.79
CA GLN A 151 7.40 21.10 43.55
C GLN A 151 8.47 22.20 43.65
N ASP A 152 9.44 22.04 44.54
CA ASP A 152 10.54 22.96 44.78
C ASP A 152 11.71 22.78 43.79
N PHE A 153 11.60 21.85 42.84
CA PHE A 153 12.64 21.59 41.86
C PHE A 153 12.99 22.87 41.07
N PRO A 154 14.28 23.26 40.95
CA PRO A 154 14.66 24.47 40.25
C PRO A 154 14.29 24.44 38.76
N PHE A 155 13.68 25.51 38.27
CA PHE A 155 13.24 25.62 36.87
C PHE A 155 14.41 25.53 35.87
N SER A 156 15.57 26.12 36.19
CA SER A 156 16.77 26.01 35.36
C SER A 156 17.25 24.57 35.19
N ARG A 157 17.22 23.75 36.25
CA ARG A 157 17.52 22.32 36.17
C ARG A 157 16.45 21.55 35.39
N ALA A 158 15.19 21.96 35.50
CA ALA A 158 14.10 21.38 34.73
C ALA A 158 14.28 21.60 33.21
N LEU A 159 14.76 22.77 32.80
CA LEU A 159 15.12 23.04 31.39
C LEU A 159 16.23 22.12 30.90
N GLY A 160 17.30 21.93 31.69
CA GLY A 160 18.38 20.99 31.38
C GLY A 160 17.87 19.55 31.23
N GLU A 161 17.11 19.07 32.21
CA GLU A 161 16.47 17.74 32.16
C GLU A 161 15.60 17.56 30.92
N MET A 162 14.81 18.58 30.54
CA MET A 162 13.97 18.54 29.35
C MET A 162 14.80 18.54 28.06
N ALA A 163 15.87 19.32 27.97
CA ALA A 163 16.72 19.39 26.80
C ALA A 163 17.54 18.09 26.63
N ASP A 164 18.27 17.68 27.66
CA ASP A 164 19.22 16.56 27.63
C ASP A 164 18.53 15.23 27.35
N LYS A 165 17.38 15.00 28.00
CA LYS A 165 16.59 13.78 27.81
C LYS A 165 15.53 13.93 26.72
N SER A 166 15.54 15.04 25.97
CA SER A 166 14.55 15.37 24.93
C SER A 166 13.10 15.23 25.41
N LEU A 167 12.83 15.56 26.67
CA LEU A 167 11.52 15.42 27.28
C LEU A 167 10.61 16.55 26.86
N SER A 168 9.38 16.16 26.55
CA SER A 168 8.36 17.11 26.13
C SER A 168 7.58 17.71 27.31
N CYS A 169 7.73 17.09 28.48
CA CYS A 169 7.19 17.57 29.76
C CYS A 169 7.88 16.89 30.95
N LEU A 170 7.74 17.49 32.13
CA LEU A 170 8.04 16.92 33.44
C LEU A 170 6.77 16.90 34.29
N VAL A 171 6.49 15.76 34.94
CA VAL A 171 5.35 15.66 35.85
C VAL A 171 5.78 16.08 37.25
N VAL A 172 5.03 17.00 37.84
CA VAL A 172 5.35 17.56 39.16
C VAL A 172 4.54 16.84 40.20
N THR A 173 5.22 16.38 41.26
CA THR A 173 4.63 15.53 42.28
C THR A 173 4.79 16.10 43.68
N LYS A 174 3.84 15.74 44.54
CA LYS A 174 3.94 15.86 46.00
C LYS A 174 3.53 14.51 46.58
N ASP A 175 4.43 13.86 47.32
CA ASP A 175 4.23 12.52 47.89
C ASP A 175 3.81 11.47 46.81
N ASP A 176 4.48 11.54 45.65
CA ASP A 176 4.20 10.86 44.37
C ASP A 176 2.75 10.95 43.82
N ILE A 177 1.96 11.89 44.33
CA ILE A 177 0.70 12.28 43.72
C ILE A 177 1.01 13.37 42.66
N PRO A 178 0.56 13.21 41.41
CA PRO A 178 0.79 14.21 40.37
C PRO A 178 -0.05 15.45 40.69
N THR A 179 0.63 16.58 40.92
CA THR A 179 -0.01 17.87 41.21
C THR A 179 0.00 18.77 40.00
N GLY A 180 1.06 18.76 39.19
CA GLY A 180 1.19 19.65 38.04
C GLY A 180 2.00 19.04 36.91
N ILE A 181 2.13 19.78 35.81
CA ILE A 181 2.94 19.38 34.67
C ILE A 181 3.62 20.61 34.08
N LEU A 182 4.93 20.52 33.84
CA LEU A 182 5.68 21.51 33.09
C LEU A 182 5.88 21.00 31.66
N THR A 183 5.59 21.81 30.65
CA THR A 183 5.66 21.44 29.24
C THR A 183 6.51 22.40 28.42
N GLU A 184 6.89 22.01 27.20
CA GLU A 184 7.61 22.89 26.25
C GLU A 184 6.87 24.23 26.04
N ARG A 185 5.54 24.22 26.08
CA ARG A 185 4.68 25.42 25.96
C ARG A 185 4.81 26.36 27.15
N ASP A 186 5.01 25.83 28.36
CA ASP A 186 5.21 26.66 29.55
C ASP A 186 6.55 27.39 29.45
N VAL A 187 7.58 26.72 28.93
CA VAL A 187 8.88 27.35 28.63
C VAL A 187 8.75 28.44 27.57
N LEU A 188 8.01 28.18 26.48
CA LEU A 188 7.73 29.19 25.44
C LEU A 188 7.05 30.45 26.03
N ARG A 189 6.09 30.29 26.95
CA ARG A 189 5.41 31.44 27.59
C ARG A 189 6.36 32.29 28.43
N MET A 190 7.37 31.65 29.04
CA MET A 190 8.40 32.35 29.84
C MET A 190 9.47 33.00 28.94
N ALA A 191 9.73 32.43 27.77
CA ALA A 191 10.67 32.98 26.80
C ALA A 191 10.16 34.31 26.21
N GLY A 192 11.08 35.27 26.03
CA GLY A 192 10.80 36.58 25.44
C GLY A 192 10.19 37.63 26.38
N GLY A 193 9.93 37.29 27.65
CA GLY A 193 9.38 38.24 28.64
C GLY A 193 10.43 39.01 29.46
N GLY A 194 11.72 38.93 29.12
CA GLY A 194 12.82 39.48 29.94
C GLY A 194 12.98 38.78 31.31
N MET A 195 12.32 37.63 31.51
CA MET A 195 12.35 36.88 32.75
C MET A 195 13.61 36.03 32.85
N SER A 196 14.20 36.00 34.04
CA SER A 196 15.30 35.09 34.34
C SER A 196 14.77 33.72 34.78
N ALA A 197 15.41 32.65 34.32
CA ALA A 197 15.12 31.30 34.81
C ALA A 197 15.64 31.06 36.24
N THR A 198 16.55 31.91 36.72
CA THR A 198 17.24 31.74 37.99
C THR A 198 16.31 32.09 39.16
N GLY A 199 16.29 31.23 40.19
CA GLY A 199 15.48 31.44 41.39
C GLY A 199 14.01 31.00 41.28
N LEU A 200 13.54 30.66 40.08
CA LEU A 200 12.21 30.08 39.88
C LEU A 200 12.20 28.58 40.17
N THR A 201 11.10 28.10 40.75
CA THR A 201 10.82 26.66 40.89
C THR A 201 9.82 26.21 39.83
N VAL A 202 9.79 24.90 39.58
CA VAL A 202 8.82 24.33 38.64
C VAL A 202 7.38 24.58 39.09
N ALA A 203 7.09 24.57 40.39
CA ALA A 203 5.75 24.84 40.90
C ALA A 203 5.19 26.24 40.55
N GLN A 204 6.07 27.22 40.35
CA GLN A 204 5.68 28.59 39.98
C GLN A 204 5.33 28.75 38.49
N VAL A 205 5.76 27.80 37.64
CA VAL A 205 5.66 27.90 36.17
C VAL A 205 4.74 26.81 35.58
N MET A 206 4.63 25.66 36.26
CA MET A 206 3.85 24.51 35.80
C MET A 206 2.36 24.83 35.61
N GLN A 207 1.70 24.04 34.77
CA GLN A 207 0.24 23.96 34.76
C GLN A 207 -0.25 23.15 35.96
N HIS A 208 -1.26 23.68 36.64
CA HIS A 208 -1.90 23.07 37.80
C HIS A 208 -3.40 23.43 37.84
N PRO A 209 -4.30 22.48 38.17
CA PRO A 209 -4.06 21.06 38.41
C PRO A 209 -3.74 20.28 37.13
N VAL A 210 -2.91 19.24 37.22
CA VAL A 210 -2.60 18.38 36.08
C VAL A 210 -3.81 17.56 35.65
N LEU A 211 -4.04 17.49 34.34
CA LEU A 211 -5.08 16.67 33.76
C LEU A 211 -4.66 15.19 33.79
N THR A 212 -5.58 14.36 34.27
CA THR A 212 -5.34 12.94 34.50
C THR A 212 -6.36 12.08 33.76
N ILE A 213 -5.99 10.82 33.52
CA ILE A 213 -6.87 9.81 32.93
C ILE A 213 -6.59 8.44 33.54
N GLU A 214 -7.61 7.59 33.63
CA GLU A 214 -7.41 6.21 34.08
C GLU A 214 -6.79 5.35 32.98
N ALA A 215 -5.94 4.40 33.38
CA ALA A 215 -5.27 3.44 32.50
C ALA A 215 -6.22 2.58 31.64
N THR A 216 -7.43 2.35 32.14
CA THR A 216 -8.49 1.55 31.48
C THR A 216 -9.29 2.34 30.45
N ALA A 217 -9.13 3.67 30.38
CA ALA A 217 -9.88 4.51 29.45
C ALA A 217 -9.49 4.20 27.99
N SER A 218 -10.43 4.45 27.07
CA SER A 218 -10.18 4.32 25.64
C SER A 218 -9.27 5.44 25.12
N VAL A 219 -8.57 5.14 24.02
CA VAL A 219 -7.74 6.12 23.31
C VAL A 219 -8.60 7.25 22.73
N ALA A 220 -9.82 6.96 22.27
CA ALA A 220 -10.79 7.96 21.81
C ALA A 220 -11.16 8.95 22.92
N LYS A 221 -11.46 8.45 24.14
CA LYS A 221 -11.74 9.32 25.30
C LYS A 221 -10.55 10.22 25.64
N ALA A 222 -9.32 9.69 25.59
CA ALA A 222 -8.12 10.48 25.83
C ALA A 222 -7.91 11.56 24.76
N ALA A 223 -8.09 11.21 23.48
CA ALA A 223 -8.01 12.14 22.36
C ALA A 223 -9.04 13.26 22.46
N ALA A 224 -10.29 12.93 22.80
CA ALA A 224 -11.35 13.90 23.04
C ALA A 224 -11.00 14.84 24.20
N LEU A 225 -10.57 14.30 25.35
CA LEU A 225 -10.16 15.11 26.50
C LEU A 225 -8.97 16.03 26.17
N MET A 226 -8.00 15.55 25.41
CA MET A 226 -6.88 16.36 24.93
C MET A 226 -7.36 17.53 24.06
N ARG A 227 -8.27 17.27 23.11
CA ARG A 227 -8.85 18.28 22.22
C ARG A 227 -9.67 19.32 22.98
N GLU A 228 -10.62 18.88 23.79
CA GLU A 228 -11.52 19.75 24.56
C GLU A 228 -10.77 20.66 25.53
N ARG A 229 -9.68 20.17 26.13
CA ARG A 229 -8.88 20.94 27.09
C ARG A 229 -7.69 21.65 26.45
N GLY A 230 -7.48 21.51 25.13
CA GLY A 230 -6.34 22.10 24.44
C GLY A 230 -4.98 21.61 24.94
N VAL A 231 -4.89 20.38 25.46
CA VAL A 231 -3.66 19.77 25.95
C VAL A 231 -3.22 18.61 25.09
N ARG A 232 -1.93 18.30 25.11
CA ARG A 232 -1.34 17.24 24.27
C ARG A 232 -0.91 16.01 25.07
N ARG A 233 -1.10 16.05 26.39
CA ARG A 233 -0.58 15.06 27.35
C ARG A 233 -1.56 14.93 28.52
N LEU A 234 -1.71 13.71 29.01
CA LEU A 234 -2.52 13.36 30.18
C LEU A 234 -1.69 12.44 31.06
N VAL A 235 -1.65 12.73 32.36
CA VAL A 235 -0.99 11.83 33.32
C VAL A 235 -1.91 10.65 33.61
N VAL A 236 -1.42 9.44 33.38
CA VAL A 236 -2.20 8.23 33.62
C VAL A 236 -2.07 7.85 35.09
N ILE A 237 -3.20 7.67 35.76
CA ILE A 237 -3.25 7.37 37.19
C ILE A 237 -4.02 6.08 37.49
N ASN A 238 -3.73 5.50 38.65
CA ASN A 238 -4.54 4.44 39.23
C ASN A 238 -5.68 4.99 40.11
N ARG A 239 -6.49 4.09 40.68
CA ARG A 239 -7.58 4.43 41.61
C ARG A 239 -7.11 5.17 42.88
N HIS A 240 -5.84 5.04 43.26
CA HIS A 240 -5.22 5.74 44.38
C HIS A 240 -4.55 7.06 43.98
N ARG A 241 -4.81 7.56 42.76
CA ARG A 241 -4.22 8.78 42.17
C ARG A 241 -2.70 8.75 42.01
N ARG A 242 -2.08 7.57 42.03
CA ARG A 242 -0.65 7.40 41.80
C ARG A 242 -0.37 7.27 40.31
N ILE A 243 0.76 7.79 39.86
CA ILE A 243 1.17 7.77 38.45
C ILE A 243 1.39 6.32 38.00
N GLN A 244 0.79 5.95 36.86
CA GLN A 244 1.06 4.70 36.15
C GLN A 244 1.73 4.92 34.78
N GLY A 245 1.62 6.12 34.23
CA GLY A 245 2.17 6.43 32.92
C GLY A 245 1.85 7.83 32.43
N LEU A 246 2.25 8.11 31.19
CA LEU A 246 1.96 9.34 30.47
C LEU A 246 1.35 8.99 29.11
N ALA A 247 0.18 9.53 28.82
CA ALA A 247 -0.46 9.42 27.53
C ALA A 247 -0.25 10.72 26.75
N THR A 248 0.29 10.64 25.54
CA THR A 248 0.55 11.80 24.67
C THR A 248 -0.08 11.62 23.30
N GLN A 249 -0.27 12.72 22.57
CA GLN A 249 -0.66 12.67 21.16
C GLN A 249 0.30 11.80 20.32
N SER A 250 1.60 11.83 20.63
CA SER A 250 2.58 10.99 19.95
C SER A 250 2.40 9.49 20.23
N ASN A 251 1.94 9.11 21.42
CA ASN A 251 1.58 7.72 21.72
C ASN A 251 0.37 7.27 20.88
N VAL A 252 -0.64 8.15 20.72
CA VAL A 252 -1.83 7.87 19.90
C VAL A 252 -1.46 7.70 18.43
N VAL A 253 -0.67 8.63 17.88
CA VAL A 253 -0.17 8.57 16.50
C VAL A 253 0.63 7.29 16.25
N LYS A 254 1.53 6.92 17.16
CA LYS A 254 2.28 5.67 17.07
C LYS A 254 1.37 4.43 17.11
N ALA A 255 0.34 4.44 17.95
CA ALA A 255 -0.61 3.33 18.03
C ALA A 255 -1.43 3.17 16.74
N LEU A 256 -1.86 4.27 16.12
CA LEU A 256 -2.57 4.27 14.84
C LEU A 256 -1.68 3.73 13.71
N GLU A 257 -0.44 4.20 13.65
CA GLU A 257 0.56 3.75 12.67
C GLU A 257 0.83 2.24 12.80
N SER A 258 1.09 1.77 14.02
CA SER A 258 1.38 0.36 14.27
C SER A 258 0.16 -0.53 13.97
N ASN A 259 -1.05 -0.07 14.25
CA ASN A 259 -2.28 -0.78 13.89
C ASN A 259 -2.45 -0.87 12.37
N TYR A 260 -2.21 0.22 11.64
CA TYR A 260 -2.27 0.21 10.18
C TYR A 260 -1.28 -0.78 9.56
N ILE A 261 -0.04 -0.78 10.03
CA ILE A 261 0.98 -1.74 9.57
C ILE A 261 0.54 -3.18 9.84
N GLN A 262 -0.02 -3.45 11.02
CA GLN A 262 -0.47 -4.79 11.38
C GLN A 262 -1.59 -5.27 10.46
N THR A 263 -2.62 -4.45 10.24
CA THR A 263 -3.71 -4.84 9.33
C THR A 263 -3.25 -4.96 7.88
N LEU A 264 -2.33 -4.11 7.42
CA LEU A 264 -1.78 -4.23 6.07
C LEU A 264 -1.06 -5.59 5.89
N LYS A 265 -0.30 -6.03 6.89
CA LYS A 265 0.35 -7.35 6.88
C LYS A 265 -0.67 -8.49 6.82
N GLU A 266 -1.78 -8.38 7.54
CA GLU A 266 -2.87 -9.36 7.50
C GLU A 266 -3.50 -9.44 6.11
N VAL A 267 -3.84 -8.29 5.52
CA VAL A 267 -4.41 -8.23 4.16
C VAL A 267 -3.46 -8.80 3.11
N ILE A 268 -2.16 -8.50 3.19
CA ILE A 268 -1.16 -9.06 2.27
C ILE A 268 -1.12 -10.58 2.41
N ARG A 269 -1.09 -11.09 3.64
CA ARG A 269 -1.06 -12.53 3.91
C ARG A 269 -2.30 -13.23 3.35
N ASP A 270 -3.48 -12.65 3.53
CA ASP A 270 -4.73 -13.21 3.00
C ASP A 270 -4.71 -13.23 1.47
N LYS A 271 -4.19 -12.16 0.84
CA LYS A 271 -4.05 -12.10 -0.62
C LYS A 271 -3.03 -13.08 -1.17
N GLU A 272 -1.93 -13.33 -0.45
CA GLU A 272 -0.96 -14.37 -0.81
C GLU A 272 -1.62 -15.77 -0.81
N VAL A 273 -2.45 -16.07 0.20
CA VAL A 273 -3.19 -17.34 0.28
C VAL A 273 -4.18 -17.48 -0.87
N GLU A 274 -4.99 -16.44 -1.14
CA GLU A 274 -5.93 -16.44 -2.27
C GLU A 274 -5.21 -16.62 -3.62
N LEU A 275 -4.10 -15.90 -3.81
CA LEU A 275 -3.30 -15.97 -5.03
C LEU A 275 -2.68 -17.35 -5.24
N MET A 276 -2.15 -17.98 -4.18
CA MET A 276 -1.63 -19.35 -4.26
C MET A 276 -2.73 -20.36 -4.61
N ALA A 277 -3.93 -20.21 -4.05
CA ALA A 277 -5.07 -21.06 -4.38
C ALA A 277 -5.48 -20.91 -5.86
N ALA A 278 -5.52 -19.67 -6.37
CA ALA A 278 -5.82 -19.38 -7.77
C ALA A 278 -4.77 -19.99 -8.71
N TYR A 279 -3.48 -19.84 -8.41
CA TYR A 279 -2.40 -20.46 -9.19
C TYR A 279 -2.48 -21.99 -9.20
N ARG A 280 -2.83 -22.60 -8.06
CA ARG A 280 -3.02 -24.05 -7.97
C ARG A 280 -4.17 -24.52 -8.86
N ASN A 281 -5.32 -23.84 -8.79
CA ASN A 281 -6.48 -24.17 -9.62
C ASN A 281 -6.17 -24.04 -11.11
N LEU A 282 -5.47 -22.96 -11.50
CA LEU A 282 -5.04 -22.76 -12.89
C LEU A 282 -4.12 -23.89 -13.35
N ARG A 283 -3.13 -24.26 -12.53
CA ARG A 283 -2.20 -25.36 -12.84
C ARG A 283 -2.92 -26.70 -12.97
N GLU A 284 -3.85 -27.00 -12.08
CA GLU A 284 -4.67 -28.23 -12.14
C GLU A 284 -5.50 -28.28 -13.43
N LYS A 285 -6.14 -27.17 -13.81
CA LYS A 285 -6.89 -27.08 -15.08
C LYS A 285 -5.98 -27.26 -16.29
N THR A 286 -4.79 -26.67 -16.31
CA THR A 286 -3.83 -26.84 -17.40
C THR A 286 -3.38 -28.29 -17.54
N VAL A 287 -3.02 -28.96 -16.43
CA VAL A 287 -2.62 -30.38 -16.45
C VAL A 287 -3.78 -31.27 -16.89
N TYR A 288 -4.99 -30.99 -16.41
CA TYR A 288 -6.18 -31.74 -16.78
C TYR A 288 -6.50 -31.63 -18.27
N LEU A 289 -6.46 -30.42 -18.83
CA LEU A 289 -6.65 -30.18 -20.27
C LEU A 289 -5.56 -30.87 -21.10
N ASP A 290 -4.28 -30.76 -20.72
CA ASP A 290 -3.19 -31.46 -21.43
C ASP A 290 -3.39 -32.98 -21.39
N SER A 291 -3.87 -33.52 -20.26
CA SER A 291 -4.17 -34.95 -20.11
C SER A 291 -5.32 -35.41 -21.01
N ILE A 292 -6.44 -34.67 -21.07
CA ILE A 292 -7.56 -34.98 -21.97
C ILE A 292 -7.09 -34.98 -23.42
N LEU A 293 -6.43 -33.91 -23.84
CA LEU A 293 -6.02 -33.73 -25.24
C LEU A 293 -4.97 -34.79 -25.67
N ARG A 294 -4.14 -35.27 -24.75
CA ARG A 294 -3.21 -36.40 -24.97
C ARG A 294 -3.87 -37.78 -24.95
N SER A 295 -4.94 -37.96 -24.16
CA SER A 295 -5.66 -39.23 -24.08
C SER A 295 -6.43 -39.60 -25.35
N ALA A 296 -6.68 -38.62 -26.23
CA ALA A 296 -7.23 -38.83 -27.56
C ALA A 296 -6.19 -39.52 -28.48
N MET A 297 -5.99 -40.83 -28.30
CA MET A 297 -4.96 -41.59 -29.01
C MET A 297 -5.26 -41.76 -30.51
N ASP A 298 -6.53 -41.82 -30.89
CA ASP A 298 -6.97 -42.07 -32.28
C ASP A 298 -7.36 -40.80 -33.04
N MET A 299 -7.35 -39.66 -32.34
CA MET A 299 -7.72 -38.36 -32.90
C MET A 299 -6.56 -37.37 -32.79
N GLY A 300 -5.98 -37.00 -33.92
CA GLY A 300 -4.99 -35.93 -34.00
C GLY A 300 -5.64 -34.59 -33.76
N ILE A 301 -5.11 -33.81 -32.82
CA ILE A 301 -5.62 -32.48 -32.47
C ILE A 301 -4.49 -31.46 -32.65
N VAL A 302 -4.77 -30.44 -33.45
CA VAL A 302 -3.91 -29.27 -33.66
C VAL A 302 -4.73 -28.02 -33.37
N ALA A 303 -4.23 -27.12 -32.53
CA ALA A 303 -4.86 -25.83 -32.29
C ALA A 303 -3.92 -24.67 -32.65
N ALA A 304 -4.51 -23.58 -33.12
CA ALA A 304 -3.81 -22.36 -33.48
C ALA A 304 -4.58 -21.13 -33.01
N ASN A 305 -3.87 -20.02 -32.81
CA ASN A 305 -4.47 -18.73 -32.48
C ASN A 305 -5.12 -18.07 -33.73
N ILE A 306 -5.71 -16.88 -33.55
CA ILE A 306 -6.35 -16.14 -34.64
C ILE A 306 -5.37 -15.72 -35.76
N ASP A 307 -4.10 -15.56 -35.42
CA ASP A 307 -3.00 -15.26 -36.35
C ASP A 307 -2.42 -16.52 -37.01
N PHE A 308 -3.10 -17.66 -36.87
CA PHE A 308 -2.72 -18.95 -37.44
C PHE A 308 -1.36 -19.50 -36.99
N CYS A 309 -0.88 -19.08 -35.83
CA CYS A 309 0.28 -19.68 -35.17
C CYS A 309 -0.17 -20.89 -34.34
N ILE A 310 0.44 -22.05 -34.58
CA ILE A 310 0.13 -23.30 -33.89
C ILE A 310 0.58 -23.19 -32.43
N ASN A 311 -0.34 -23.36 -31.48
CA ASN A 311 -0.06 -23.30 -30.05
C ASN A 311 -0.25 -24.66 -29.35
N TYR A 312 -0.90 -25.63 -30.00
CA TYR A 312 -1.10 -26.97 -29.46
C TYR A 312 -1.02 -28.03 -30.56
N TYR A 313 -0.41 -29.17 -30.22
CA TYR A 313 -0.20 -30.28 -31.13
C TYR A 313 -0.08 -31.60 -30.35
N ASN A 314 -1.06 -32.49 -30.43
CA ASN A 314 -1.07 -33.73 -29.65
C ASN A 314 -0.25 -34.87 -30.31
N PRO A 315 0.13 -35.93 -29.56
CA PRO A 315 0.91 -37.05 -30.12
C PRO A 315 0.22 -37.81 -31.25
N ALA A 316 -1.11 -37.85 -31.28
CA ALA A 316 -1.86 -38.47 -32.38
C ALA A 316 -1.71 -37.66 -33.68
N ALA A 317 -1.67 -36.32 -33.60
CA ALA A 317 -1.37 -35.46 -34.74
C ALA A 317 0.07 -35.68 -35.24
N GLU A 318 1.04 -35.91 -34.34
CA GLU A 318 2.41 -36.27 -34.75
C GLU A 318 2.44 -37.53 -35.61
N ARG A 319 1.67 -38.56 -35.22
CA ARG A 319 1.56 -39.81 -35.98
C ARG A 319 0.83 -39.65 -37.31
N LEU A 320 -0.32 -38.96 -37.31
CA LEU A 320 -1.18 -38.83 -38.49
C LEU A 320 -0.60 -37.88 -39.54
N LEU A 321 0.07 -36.80 -39.10
CA LEU A 321 0.69 -35.80 -39.99
C LEU A 321 2.19 -36.04 -40.22
N GLY A 322 2.83 -36.93 -39.46
CA GLY A 322 4.25 -37.25 -39.61
C GLY A 322 5.22 -36.12 -39.26
N LEU A 323 4.76 -35.10 -38.52
CA LEU A 323 5.56 -33.95 -38.08
C LEU A 323 5.56 -33.86 -36.55
N PRO A 324 6.72 -33.79 -35.89
CA PRO A 324 6.78 -33.70 -34.43
C PRO A 324 6.34 -32.31 -33.94
N ALA A 325 5.69 -32.27 -32.77
CA ALA A 325 5.13 -31.08 -32.15
C ALA A 325 6.18 -29.98 -31.96
N ARG A 326 7.43 -30.34 -31.62
CA ARG A 326 8.55 -29.39 -31.47
C ARG A 326 8.89 -28.62 -32.76
N GLU A 327 8.51 -29.15 -33.92
CA GLU A 327 8.75 -28.53 -35.22
C GLU A 327 7.50 -27.82 -35.76
N ALA A 328 6.33 -28.03 -35.16
CA ALA A 328 5.06 -27.46 -35.55
C ALA A 328 4.60 -26.32 -34.62
N VAL A 329 4.73 -26.50 -33.30
CA VAL A 329 4.31 -25.52 -32.29
C VAL A 329 5.18 -24.27 -32.38
N GLY A 330 4.55 -23.10 -32.41
CA GLY A 330 5.18 -21.79 -32.58
C GLY A 330 5.32 -21.35 -34.04
N LYS A 331 5.10 -22.24 -35.01
CA LYS A 331 5.13 -21.89 -36.44
C LYS A 331 3.76 -21.49 -36.95
N HIS A 332 3.76 -20.69 -38.00
CA HIS A 332 2.54 -20.34 -38.73
C HIS A 332 2.06 -21.55 -39.55
N ILE A 333 0.74 -21.79 -39.60
CA ILE A 333 0.12 -22.95 -40.29
C ILE A 333 0.62 -23.07 -41.74
N TRP A 334 0.86 -21.96 -42.44
CA TRP A 334 1.32 -21.95 -43.84
C TRP A 334 2.70 -22.58 -44.02
N GLU A 335 3.61 -22.36 -43.07
CA GLU A 335 4.96 -22.95 -43.11
C GLU A 335 4.90 -24.47 -42.93
N VAL A 336 3.97 -24.93 -42.08
CA VAL A 336 3.77 -26.36 -41.82
C VAL A 336 3.07 -27.05 -43.00
N HIS A 337 2.12 -26.39 -43.66
CA HIS A 337 1.41 -26.93 -44.82
C HIS A 337 2.25 -27.02 -46.09
N GLN A 338 3.17 -26.07 -46.35
CA GLN A 338 4.05 -26.11 -47.52
C GLN A 338 4.98 -27.34 -47.49
N ASN A 339 5.47 -27.71 -46.31
CA ASN A 339 6.31 -28.89 -46.12
C ASN A 339 5.51 -30.22 -46.20
N ALA A 340 4.18 -30.15 -46.23
CA ALA A 340 3.26 -31.28 -46.15
C ALA A 340 2.56 -31.60 -47.49
N GLU A 341 2.90 -30.90 -48.59
CA GLU A 341 2.36 -31.09 -49.95
C GLU A 341 0.81 -31.02 -50.07
N VAL A 342 0.16 -30.22 -49.21
CA VAL A 342 -1.31 -30.05 -49.24
C VAL A 342 -1.70 -28.86 -50.16
N PRO A 343 -2.66 -29.00 -51.09
CA PRO A 343 -3.08 -27.91 -51.99
C PRO A 343 -3.62 -26.67 -51.25
N LEU A 344 -3.11 -25.48 -51.62
CA LEU A 344 -3.39 -24.17 -50.99
C LEU A 344 -4.86 -23.72 -51.09
N ASP A 345 -5.54 -24.12 -52.16
CA ASP A 345 -6.95 -23.89 -52.47
C ASP A 345 -7.89 -24.60 -51.49
N ARG A 346 -7.43 -25.68 -50.84
CA ARG A 346 -8.18 -26.40 -49.80
C ARG A 346 -8.28 -25.60 -48.49
N LEU A 347 -7.20 -24.95 -48.08
CA LEU A 347 -7.16 -24.12 -46.87
C LEU A 347 -8.12 -22.92 -46.98
N SER A 348 -8.12 -22.28 -48.15
CA SER A 348 -8.97 -21.12 -48.44
C SER A 348 -10.47 -21.43 -48.29
N ARG A 349 -10.91 -22.62 -48.70
CA ARG A 349 -12.31 -23.08 -48.55
C ARG A 349 -12.66 -23.39 -47.09
N GLY A 350 -11.73 -23.99 -46.34
CA GLY A 350 -11.89 -24.23 -44.91
C GLY A 350 -12.09 -22.94 -44.12
N PHE A 351 -11.25 -21.93 -44.36
CA PHE A 351 -11.35 -20.63 -43.67
C PHE A 351 -12.66 -19.88 -44.01
N GLN A 352 -13.12 -19.94 -45.26
CA GLN A 352 -14.41 -19.36 -45.65
C GLN A 352 -15.60 -20.04 -44.96
N ALA A 353 -15.54 -21.35 -44.74
CA ALA A 353 -16.59 -22.09 -44.03
C ALA A 353 -16.64 -21.77 -42.53
N ILE A 354 -15.48 -21.62 -41.89
CA ILE A 354 -15.38 -21.26 -40.46
C ILE A 354 -15.90 -19.83 -40.22
N HIS A 355 -15.62 -18.89 -41.14
CA HIS A 355 -16.22 -17.55 -41.10
C HIS A 355 -17.76 -17.56 -41.19
N LYS A 356 -18.35 -18.59 -41.81
CA LYS A 356 -19.80 -18.81 -41.86
C LYS A 356 -20.33 -19.65 -40.67
N ASN A 357 -19.52 -19.82 -39.63
CA ASN A 357 -19.84 -20.58 -38.43
C ASN A 357 -20.13 -22.08 -38.66
N MET A 358 -19.54 -22.65 -39.71
CA MET A 358 -19.67 -24.08 -40.02
C MET A 358 -18.33 -24.78 -39.87
N ALA A 359 -18.35 -25.99 -39.30
CA ALA A 359 -17.19 -26.88 -39.36
C ALA A 359 -17.00 -27.35 -40.83
N HIS A 360 -15.74 -27.46 -41.27
CA HIS A 360 -15.43 -27.95 -42.60
C HIS A 360 -14.69 -29.28 -42.50
N THR A 361 -15.27 -30.33 -43.08
CA THR A 361 -14.68 -31.66 -43.12
C THR A 361 -14.15 -31.96 -44.51
N PHE A 362 -12.96 -32.54 -44.59
CA PHE A 362 -12.32 -32.96 -45.82
C PHE A 362 -11.44 -34.19 -45.58
N CYS A 363 -11.28 -35.04 -46.58
CA CYS A 363 -10.38 -36.20 -46.49
C CYS A 363 -9.03 -35.90 -47.15
N ILE A 364 -7.95 -36.35 -46.55
CA ILE A 364 -6.59 -36.25 -47.07
C ILE A 364 -6.06 -37.68 -47.23
N GLU A 365 -5.46 -37.98 -48.38
CA GLU A 365 -4.69 -39.19 -48.56
C GLU A 365 -3.23 -38.93 -48.21
N ARG A 366 -2.64 -39.80 -47.40
CA ARG A 366 -1.22 -39.75 -47.10
C ARG A 366 -0.56 -41.10 -47.32
N LYS A 367 0.64 -41.05 -47.88
CA LYS A 367 1.51 -42.21 -48.00
C LYS A 367 2.13 -42.52 -46.62
N GLY A 368 1.63 -43.57 -45.98
CA GLY A 368 2.21 -44.13 -44.77
C GLY A 368 3.31 -45.15 -45.07
N ILE A 369 3.90 -45.71 -44.01
CA ILE A 369 4.93 -46.77 -44.10
C ILE A 369 4.33 -48.07 -44.67
N ASP A 370 3.07 -48.37 -44.37
CA ASP A 370 2.35 -49.59 -44.78
C ASP A 370 1.34 -49.38 -45.93
N GLY A 371 1.46 -48.28 -46.68
CA GLY A 371 0.56 -47.93 -47.80
C GLY A 371 -0.20 -46.61 -47.60
N PHE A 372 -1.18 -46.33 -48.47
CA PHE A 372 -2.00 -45.11 -48.40
C PHE A 372 -2.99 -45.17 -47.22
N ARG A 373 -3.03 -44.09 -46.44
CA ARG A 373 -3.99 -43.86 -45.36
C ARG A 373 -4.93 -42.72 -45.73
N HIS A 374 -6.22 -42.90 -45.47
CA HIS A 374 -7.23 -41.86 -45.58
C HIS A 374 -7.44 -41.23 -44.21
N VAL A 375 -7.09 -39.95 -44.10
CA VAL A 375 -7.26 -39.16 -42.88
C VAL A 375 -8.39 -38.16 -43.10
N GLU A 376 -9.47 -38.32 -42.37
CA GLU A 376 -10.55 -37.35 -42.28
C GLU A 376 -10.10 -36.21 -41.38
N ALA A 377 -10.18 -34.99 -41.89
CA ALA A 377 -9.79 -33.77 -41.22
C ALA A 377 -11.00 -32.86 -41.06
N GLN A 378 -11.28 -32.43 -39.84
CA GLN A 378 -12.33 -31.47 -39.53
C GLN A 378 -11.72 -30.23 -38.90
N VAL A 379 -11.97 -29.07 -39.50
CA VAL A 379 -11.55 -27.78 -38.95
C VAL A 379 -12.75 -27.01 -38.41
N SER A 380 -12.60 -26.44 -37.22
CA SER A 380 -13.60 -25.59 -36.58
C SER A 380 -12.96 -24.38 -35.88
N GLY A 381 -13.75 -23.34 -35.62
CA GLY A 381 -13.32 -22.16 -34.89
C GLY A 381 -13.46 -22.35 -33.38
N ILE A 382 -12.44 -21.96 -32.62
CA ILE A 382 -12.49 -21.81 -31.16
C ILE A 382 -13.07 -20.44 -30.87
N ARG A 383 -14.09 -20.35 -30.01
CA ARG A 383 -14.75 -19.08 -29.64
C ARG A 383 -14.54 -18.75 -28.17
N ASP A 384 -14.44 -17.46 -27.86
CA ASP A 384 -14.39 -16.95 -26.49
C ASP A 384 -15.78 -16.94 -25.83
N GLU A 385 -15.85 -16.52 -24.57
CA GLU A 385 -17.12 -16.40 -23.82
C GLU A 385 -18.10 -15.38 -24.42
N GLN A 386 -17.63 -14.50 -25.31
CA GLN A 386 -18.44 -13.52 -26.02
C GLN A 386 -18.79 -13.97 -27.46
N ASP A 387 -18.62 -15.26 -27.77
CA ASP A 387 -18.86 -15.88 -29.08
C ASP A 387 -17.99 -15.32 -30.21
N ARG A 388 -16.88 -14.64 -29.89
CA ARG A 388 -15.92 -14.15 -30.88
C ARG A 388 -14.90 -15.23 -31.21
N LEU A 389 -14.49 -15.29 -32.47
CA LEU A 389 -13.45 -16.20 -32.91
C LEU A 389 -12.13 -15.90 -32.19
N SER A 390 -11.61 -16.88 -31.46
CA SER A 390 -10.40 -16.81 -30.64
C SER A 390 -9.26 -17.67 -31.20
N GLY A 391 -9.57 -18.65 -32.04
CA GLY A 391 -8.58 -19.48 -32.71
C GLY A 391 -9.22 -20.56 -33.57
N TYR A 392 -8.45 -21.57 -33.92
CA TYR A 392 -8.86 -22.67 -34.78
C TYR A 392 -8.42 -24.00 -34.18
N VAL A 393 -9.23 -25.03 -34.36
CA VAL A 393 -8.86 -26.42 -34.03
C VAL A 393 -9.06 -27.31 -35.25
N LEU A 394 -8.06 -28.13 -35.53
CA LEU A 394 -8.07 -29.17 -36.55
C LEU A 394 -8.06 -30.52 -35.84
N MET A 395 -9.11 -31.31 -36.08
CA MET A 395 -9.23 -32.69 -35.63
C MET A 395 -9.00 -33.63 -36.82
N LEU A 396 -8.21 -34.68 -36.60
CA LEU A 396 -7.77 -35.63 -37.62
C LEU A 396 -8.10 -37.04 -37.15
N ARG A 397 -8.66 -37.85 -38.03
CA ARG A 397 -8.97 -39.25 -37.74
C ARG A 397 -8.59 -40.13 -38.91
N ASP A 398 -7.92 -41.25 -38.63
CA ASP A 398 -7.70 -42.28 -39.64
C ASP A 398 -9.02 -43.01 -39.91
N VAL A 399 -9.49 -42.96 -41.16
CA VAL A 399 -10.72 -43.60 -41.63
C VAL A 399 -10.43 -44.67 -42.69
N THR A 400 -9.18 -45.08 -42.84
CA THR A 400 -8.74 -46.04 -43.87
C THR A 400 -9.50 -47.36 -43.80
N GLU A 401 -9.64 -47.94 -42.60
CA GLU A 401 -10.38 -49.19 -42.42
C GLU A 401 -11.88 -49.02 -42.68
N ARG A 402 -12.46 -47.87 -42.29
CA ARG A 402 -13.87 -47.56 -42.53
C ARG A 402 -14.16 -47.50 -44.03
N ILE A 403 -13.33 -46.78 -44.79
CA ILE A 403 -13.48 -46.65 -46.24
C ILE A 403 -13.29 -48.00 -46.93
N LYS A 404 -12.26 -48.79 -46.56
CA LYS A 404 -12.06 -50.13 -47.11
C LYS A 404 -13.25 -51.05 -46.84
N ALA A 405 -13.80 -51.02 -45.62
CA ALA A 405 -14.98 -51.82 -45.27
C ALA A 405 -16.22 -51.39 -46.08
N GLU A 406 -16.44 -50.08 -46.23
CA GLU A 406 -17.52 -49.53 -47.06
C GLU A 406 -17.37 -49.93 -48.54
N GLU A 407 -16.15 -49.89 -49.08
CA GLU A 407 -15.85 -50.33 -50.45
C GLU A 407 -16.07 -51.84 -50.64
N ILE A 408 -15.68 -52.66 -49.67
CA ILE A 408 -15.94 -54.12 -49.69
C ILE A 408 -17.45 -54.39 -49.65
N ILE A 409 -18.18 -53.73 -48.76
CA ILE A 409 -19.65 -53.86 -48.66
C ILE A 409 -20.31 -53.41 -49.96
N ARG A 410 -19.86 -52.28 -50.52
CA ARG A 410 -20.37 -51.75 -51.79
C ARG A 410 -20.07 -52.72 -52.94
N HIS A 411 -18.86 -53.26 -53.01
CA HIS A 411 -18.50 -54.26 -54.01
C HIS A 411 -19.35 -55.54 -53.86
N MET A 412 -19.58 -56.03 -52.64
CA MET A 412 -20.46 -57.19 -52.39
C MET A 412 -21.95 -56.91 -52.68
N ALA A 413 -22.40 -55.67 -52.56
CA ALA A 413 -23.78 -55.28 -52.84
C ALA A 413 -24.07 -55.05 -54.34
N TYR A 414 -23.04 -54.73 -55.13
CA TYR A 414 -23.16 -54.49 -56.58
C TYR A 414 -22.60 -55.63 -57.45
N HIS A 415 -21.79 -56.55 -56.90
CA HIS A 415 -21.42 -57.81 -57.55
C HIS A 415 -22.19 -58.98 -56.94
N ASP A 416 -23.24 -59.42 -57.65
CA ASP A 416 -23.92 -60.70 -57.40
C ASP A 416 -23.03 -61.85 -57.90
N PRO A 417 -22.73 -62.89 -57.11
CA PRO A 417 -21.90 -64.02 -57.54
C PRO A 417 -22.49 -64.88 -58.68
N LEU A 418 -23.68 -64.54 -59.20
CA LEU A 418 -24.47 -65.39 -60.11
C LEU A 418 -24.71 -64.84 -61.52
N THR A 419 -24.24 -63.65 -61.88
CA THR A 419 -24.25 -63.18 -63.27
C THR A 419 -22.97 -62.43 -63.61
N ASP A 420 -22.05 -63.12 -64.27
CA ASP A 420 -20.72 -62.63 -64.65
C ASP A 420 -20.81 -61.61 -65.82
N LEU A 421 -21.27 -60.39 -65.52
CA LEU A 421 -21.22 -59.22 -66.39
C LEU A 421 -20.99 -57.94 -65.59
#